data_AF-A0A956WSR2-F1
#
_entry.id   AF-A0A956WSR2-F1
#
_cell.length_a   1.000
_cell.length_b   1.000
_cell.length_c   1.000
_cell.angle_alpha   90.00
_cell.angle_beta   90.00
_cell.angle_gamma   90.00
#
_symmetry.space_group_name_H-M   'P 1'
#
loop_
_entity.id
_entity.type
_entity.pdbx_description
1 polymer ?
#
loop_
_entity_poly.entity_id
_entity_poly.type
_entity_poly.pdbx_seq_one_letter_code
_entity_poly.pdbx_strand_id
1 'polypeptide(L)'
;MRPRINLHLSISLFVTFVAVLLLVACGSANPPAAPTLESVPAGVESAPTVAPADAGGQGYPAPTASSDEPYPFVVIPTAAPTLTPLSYPAVEEVFQEPRFHIDQPVSAGATDITGQAPPNTPLAVLDITYNGAVLGLGRSDDSGRFSVPVTGLIEGNRIGLGIGELAPGQTIEQMAEFYFPYRGEGFMNVPNLGIYFDTALVTP
;
A
#
# COMPACT_ATOMS: atom_id res chain seq x y z
N MET A 1 23.24 -27.27 -49.47
CA MET A 1 24.33 -27.53 -48.51
C MET A 1 24.17 -26.58 -47.34
N ARG A 2 23.71 -27.04 -46.17
CA ARG A 2 23.60 -26.21 -44.95
C ARG A 2 24.95 -26.26 -44.21
N PRO A 3 25.60 -25.13 -43.89
CA PRO A 3 26.85 -25.15 -43.15
C PRO A 3 26.58 -25.65 -41.73
N ARG A 4 27.27 -26.73 -41.33
CA ARG A 4 27.30 -27.21 -39.94
C ARG A 4 28.16 -26.23 -39.14
N ILE A 5 27.53 -25.21 -38.58
CA ILE A 5 28.17 -24.29 -37.65
C ILE A 5 28.44 -25.08 -36.37
N ASN A 6 29.72 -25.25 -36.04
CA ASN A 6 30.15 -25.95 -34.83
C ASN A 6 29.69 -25.16 -33.61
N LEU A 7 28.63 -25.65 -32.95
CA LEU A 7 28.00 -25.04 -31.77
C LEU A 7 29.01 -24.69 -30.67
N HIS A 8 30.06 -25.49 -30.52
CA HIS A 8 31.17 -25.23 -29.58
C HIS A 8 31.97 -23.96 -29.92
N LEU A 9 32.18 -23.67 -31.20
CA LEU A 9 32.89 -22.46 -31.63
C LEU A 9 32.02 -21.22 -31.39
N SER A 10 30.71 -21.32 -31.61
CA SER A 10 29.75 -20.24 -31.35
C SER A 10 29.62 -19.93 -29.86
N ILE A 11 29.58 -20.95 -29.00
CA ILE A 11 29.53 -20.77 -27.54
C ILE A 11 30.83 -20.12 -27.03
N SER A 12 32.00 -20.56 -27.51
CA SER A 12 33.28 -19.96 -27.12
C SER A 12 33.37 -18.49 -27.54
N LEU A 13 32.94 -18.15 -28.77
CA LEU A 13 32.94 -16.78 -29.27
C LEU A 13 31.96 -15.89 -28.48
N PHE A 14 30.78 -16.41 -28.14
CA PHE A 14 29.78 -15.70 -27.35
C PHE A 14 30.26 -15.43 -25.92
N VAL A 15 30.88 -16.42 -25.26
CA VAL A 15 31.46 -16.24 -23.92
C VAL A 15 32.59 -15.22 -23.93
N THR A 16 33.47 -15.24 -24.94
CA THR A 16 34.52 -14.22 -25.07
C THR A 16 33.94 -12.82 -25.33
N PHE A 17 32.87 -12.72 -26.11
CA PHE A 17 32.21 -11.45 -26.41
C PHE A 17 31.53 -10.85 -25.16
N VAL A 18 30.85 -11.68 -24.35
CA VAL A 18 30.23 -11.25 -23.09
C VAL A 18 31.29 -10.85 -22.05
N ALA A 19 32.43 -11.54 -21.98
CA ALA A 19 33.52 -11.18 -21.08
C ALA A 19 34.17 -9.83 -21.43
N VAL A 20 34.31 -9.51 -22.73
CA VAL A 20 34.79 -8.19 -23.18
C VAL A 20 33.77 -7.08 -22.86
N LEU A 21 32.47 -7.39 -22.94
CA LEU A 21 31.39 -6.43 -22.64
C LEU A 21 31.31 -6.10 -21.14
N LEU A 22 31.64 -7.05 -20.26
CA LEU A 22 31.66 -6.84 -18.81
C LEU A 22 32.86 -5.99 -18.32
N LEU A 23 33.96 -5.94 -19.08
CA LEU A 23 35.15 -5.16 -18.70
C LEU A 23 35.06 -3.66 -19.05
N VAL A 24 34.07 -3.24 -19.85
CA VAL A 24 33.88 -1.83 -20.27
C VAL A 24 32.92 -1.07 -19.34
N ALA A 25 32.25 -1.75 -18.39
CA ALA A 25 31.28 -1.14 -17.49
C ALA A 25 31.87 -0.53 -16.20
N CYS A 26 33.20 -0.62 -15.97
CA CYS A 26 33.85 0.07 -14.86
C CYS A 26 34.58 1.33 -15.38
N GLY A 27 33.82 2.40 -15.57
CA GLY A 27 34.33 3.71 -15.97
C GLY A 27 33.68 4.85 -15.19
N SER A 28 34.47 5.43 -14.28
CA SER A 28 34.35 6.77 -13.66
C SER A 28 33.17 7.05 -12.72
N ALA A 29 33.49 7.05 -11.43
CA ALA A 29 32.82 7.81 -10.39
C ALA A 29 32.90 9.33 -10.65
N ASN A 30 31.81 10.05 -10.43
CA ASN A 30 31.86 11.44 -9.99
C ASN A 30 30.60 11.78 -9.17
N PRO A 31 30.72 12.32 -7.94
CA PRO A 31 29.58 12.68 -7.10
C PRO A 31 28.98 14.04 -7.48
N PRO A 32 27.65 14.22 -7.46
CA PRO A 32 27.06 15.55 -7.51
C PRO A 32 27.20 16.23 -6.14
N ALA A 33 27.71 17.46 -6.19
CA ALA A 33 27.94 18.36 -5.09
C ALA A 33 26.67 18.71 -4.31
N ALA A 34 26.85 18.93 -3.01
CA ALA A 34 25.86 19.56 -2.13
C ALA A 34 25.55 21.00 -2.58
N PRO A 35 24.31 21.50 -2.41
CA PRO A 35 24.05 22.92 -2.43
C PRO A 35 24.26 23.50 -1.02
N THR A 36 25.15 24.48 -0.99
CA THR A 36 25.55 25.36 0.10
C THR A 36 24.38 26.21 0.60
N LEU A 37 24.31 26.40 1.92
CA LEU A 37 23.59 27.51 2.56
C LEU A 37 24.42 28.79 2.42
N GLU A 38 23.88 29.86 1.83
CA GLU A 38 24.22 31.27 2.09
C GLU A 38 23.22 32.16 1.34
N SER A 39 22.32 32.84 2.06
CA SER A 39 22.42 34.22 2.58
C SER A 39 21.55 35.20 1.79
N VAL A 40 20.58 35.74 2.52
CA VAL A 40 19.66 36.85 2.27
C VAL A 40 20.35 38.09 1.68
N PRO A 41 19.61 38.91 0.90
CA PRO A 41 19.56 40.33 1.23
C PRO A 41 18.12 40.81 1.47
N ALA A 42 18.01 41.61 2.52
CA ALA A 42 16.82 42.30 2.96
C ALA A 42 16.50 43.47 2.03
N GLY A 43 15.20 43.72 1.83
CA GLY A 43 14.67 44.83 1.04
C GLY A 43 13.16 44.94 1.24
N VAL A 44 12.83 45.41 2.44
CA VAL A 44 11.58 45.92 3.03
C VAL A 44 10.44 46.40 2.11
N GLU A 45 9.23 46.35 2.71
CA GLU A 45 8.01 47.17 2.52
C GLU A 45 6.82 46.33 2.00
N SER A 46 5.67 46.15 2.66
CA SER A 46 5.04 46.73 3.85
C SER A 46 4.01 45.74 4.43
N ALA A 47 3.84 45.75 5.74
CA ALA A 47 2.70 45.15 6.44
C ALA A 47 2.11 46.20 7.38
N PRO A 48 0.78 46.26 7.57
CA PRO A 48 0.21 46.84 8.76
C PRO A 48 -0.30 45.74 9.69
N THR A 49 0.40 45.64 10.82
CA THR A 49 -0.07 45.14 12.11
C THR A 49 -1.24 45.98 12.61
N VAL A 50 -2.32 45.35 13.13
CA VAL A 50 -3.04 45.84 14.32
C VAL A 50 -3.69 44.67 15.07
N ALA A 51 -3.50 44.64 16.40
CA ALA A 51 -4.44 44.12 17.39
C ALA A 51 -4.56 45.19 18.51
N PRO A 52 -5.50 45.15 19.48
CA PRO A 52 -6.87 44.62 19.56
C PRO A 52 -7.91 45.64 20.14
N ALA A 53 -9.22 45.32 20.10
CA ALA A 53 -10.34 45.73 21.01
C ALA A 53 -11.68 45.59 20.25
N ASP A 54 -12.53 44.61 20.55
CA ASP A 54 -13.62 44.60 21.55
C ASP A 54 -14.98 45.18 21.06
N ALA A 55 -16.02 44.40 21.36
CA ALA A 55 -17.47 44.66 21.42
C ALA A 55 -18.23 45.25 20.21
N GLY A 56 -19.19 44.47 19.69
CA GLY A 56 -20.36 45.00 18.99
C GLY A 56 -20.98 44.04 17.98
N GLY A 57 -21.89 43.16 18.42
CA GLY A 57 -22.58 42.23 17.53
C GLY A 57 -23.56 42.88 16.57
N GLN A 58 -23.77 42.27 15.40
CA GLN A 58 -25.06 42.05 14.73
C GLN A 58 -24.84 40.92 13.70
N GLY A 59 -25.75 39.94 13.69
CA GLY A 59 -25.65 38.74 12.86
C GLY A 59 -25.83 38.97 11.36
N TYR A 60 -25.59 37.91 10.59
CA TYR A 60 -25.90 37.84 9.16
C TYR A 60 -27.38 38.23 8.92
N PRO A 61 -27.69 39.05 7.90
CA PRO A 61 -29.06 39.36 7.55
C PRO A 61 -29.78 38.08 7.12
N ALA A 62 -31.00 37.88 7.64
CA ALA A 62 -31.89 36.83 7.21
C ALA A 62 -32.21 36.99 5.71
N PRO A 63 -32.29 35.91 4.91
CA PRO A 63 -32.68 36.00 3.52
C PRO A 63 -34.11 36.53 3.40
N THR A 64 -34.27 37.59 2.62
CA THR A 64 -35.58 38.20 2.29
C THR A 64 -36.41 37.18 1.53
N ALA A 65 -37.62 36.88 2.04
CA ALA A 65 -38.59 36.06 1.34
C ALA A 65 -39.09 36.78 0.09
N SER A 66 -38.70 36.29 -1.09
CA SER A 66 -39.35 36.62 -2.36
C SER A 66 -40.58 35.74 -2.52
N SER A 67 -41.74 36.32 -2.23
CA SER A 67 -43.05 35.76 -2.56
C SER A 67 -43.56 36.42 -3.85
N ASP A 68 -43.50 35.70 -4.97
CA ASP A 68 -44.48 35.72 -6.05
C ASP A 68 -43.99 34.92 -7.27
N GLU A 69 -44.10 33.59 -7.19
CA GLU A 69 -44.46 32.77 -8.36
C GLU A 69 -45.29 31.57 -7.88
N PRO A 70 -46.50 31.33 -8.43
CA PRO A 70 -47.29 30.16 -8.07
C PRO A 70 -46.67 28.91 -8.69
N TYR A 71 -45.98 28.13 -7.85
CA TYR A 71 -45.54 26.79 -8.20
C TYR A 71 -46.74 25.91 -8.60
N PRO A 72 -46.66 25.10 -9.67
CA PRO A 72 -47.69 24.14 -9.98
C PRO A 72 -47.77 23.10 -8.84
N PHE A 73 -48.96 22.96 -8.25
CA PHE A 73 -49.27 21.88 -7.31
C PHE A 73 -49.07 20.53 -8.00
N VAL A 74 -47.99 19.84 -7.65
CA VAL A 74 -47.81 18.43 -7.95
C VAL A 74 -48.69 17.65 -6.98
N VAL A 75 -49.65 16.89 -7.52
CA VAL A 75 -50.41 15.90 -6.74
C VAL A 75 -49.40 14.89 -6.21
N ILE A 76 -49.18 14.87 -4.89
CA ILE A 76 -48.36 13.85 -4.23
C ILE A 76 -49.15 12.54 -4.30
N PRO A 77 -48.69 11.49 -5.01
CA PRO A 77 -49.36 10.21 -4.96
C PRO A 77 -49.27 9.63 -3.55
N THR A 78 -50.38 9.02 -3.14
CA THR A 78 -50.59 8.16 -1.99
C THR A 78 -49.35 7.35 -1.60
N ALA A 79 -49.04 7.36 -0.30
CA ALA A 79 -48.06 6.56 0.44
C ALA A 79 -47.14 5.63 -0.38
N ALA A 80 -45.83 5.89 -0.29
CA ALA A 80 -44.81 5.00 -0.82
C ALA A 80 -45.03 3.55 -0.31
N PRO A 81 -44.89 2.52 -1.16
CA PRO A 81 -44.99 1.14 -0.72
C PRO A 81 -43.91 0.86 0.33
N THR A 82 -44.32 0.34 1.48
CA THR A 82 -43.39 -0.19 2.48
C THR A 82 -42.75 -1.46 1.90
N LEU A 83 -41.57 -1.32 1.31
CA LEU A 83 -40.78 -2.47 0.90
C LEU A 83 -40.35 -3.22 2.17
N THR A 84 -40.82 -4.44 2.34
CA THR A 84 -40.22 -5.35 3.32
C THR A 84 -38.80 -5.64 2.83
N PRO A 85 -37.74 -5.34 3.62
CA PRO A 85 -36.39 -5.66 3.20
C PRO A 85 -36.31 -7.17 3.00
N LEU A 86 -35.98 -7.61 1.79
CA LEU A 86 -35.60 -8.99 1.55
C LEU A 86 -34.43 -9.30 2.48
N SER A 87 -34.62 -10.27 3.36
CA SER A 87 -33.53 -10.76 4.21
C SER A 87 -32.49 -11.39 3.29
N TYR A 88 -31.35 -10.72 3.14
CA TYR A 88 -30.22 -11.25 2.40
C TYR A 88 -29.70 -12.48 3.18
N PRO A 89 -29.49 -13.64 2.54
CA PRO A 89 -28.90 -14.76 3.23
C PRO A 89 -27.51 -14.35 3.73
N ALA A 90 -27.21 -14.63 5.00
CA ALA A 90 -25.85 -14.46 5.51
C ALA A 90 -24.94 -15.41 4.73
N VAL A 91 -23.92 -14.87 4.07
CA VAL A 91 -22.88 -15.68 3.43
C VAL A 91 -22.02 -16.24 4.56
N GLU A 92 -22.01 -17.57 4.73
CA GLU A 92 -21.12 -18.22 5.68
C GLU A 92 -19.68 -18.09 5.19
N GLU A 93 -18.83 -17.45 6.00
CA GLU A 93 -17.42 -17.29 5.69
C GLU A 93 -16.64 -18.57 6.04
N VAL A 94 -16.01 -19.18 5.03
CA VAL A 94 -15.16 -20.35 5.21
C VAL A 94 -13.70 -19.91 5.31
N PHE A 95 -12.99 -20.40 6.34
CA PHE A 95 -11.56 -20.18 6.57
C PHE A 95 -10.76 -21.46 6.34
N GLN A 96 -9.57 -21.34 5.77
CA GLN A 96 -8.65 -22.44 5.48
C GLN A 96 -7.33 -22.29 6.23
N GLU A 97 -6.76 -23.41 6.68
CA GLU A 97 -5.49 -23.47 7.39
C GLU A 97 -4.38 -24.06 6.50
N PRO A 98 -3.10 -23.70 6.73
CA PRO A 98 -2.63 -22.65 7.64
C PRO A 98 -3.01 -21.25 7.14
N ARG A 99 -3.62 -20.45 8.00
CA ARG A 99 -3.99 -19.07 7.66
C ARG A 99 -2.82 -18.10 7.82
N PHE A 100 -2.95 -16.92 7.20
CA PHE A 100 -2.05 -15.80 7.46
C PHE A 100 -2.19 -15.34 8.91
N HIS A 101 -1.06 -15.24 9.60
CA HIS A 101 -0.97 -14.75 10.96
C HIS A 101 0.41 -14.17 11.21
N ILE A 102 0.51 -12.96 11.72
CA ILE A 102 1.73 -12.35 12.25
C ILE A 102 1.78 -12.66 13.75
N ASP A 103 2.86 -13.29 14.21
CA ASP A 103 3.06 -13.56 15.63
C ASP A 103 3.17 -12.22 16.39
N GLN A 104 2.37 -12.05 17.44
CA GLN A 104 2.34 -10.83 18.27
C GLN A 104 2.92 -11.08 19.66
N PRO A 105 3.51 -10.05 20.31
CA PRO A 105 3.65 -8.67 19.85
C PRO A 105 4.77 -8.47 18.81
N VAL A 106 4.65 -7.41 18.00
CA VAL A 106 5.68 -6.98 17.05
C VAL A 106 6.41 -5.77 17.64
N SER A 107 7.65 -5.95 18.11
CA SER A 107 8.44 -4.83 18.66
C SER A 107 9.11 -4.01 17.56
N ALA A 108 9.24 -2.70 17.77
CA ALA A 108 10.01 -1.80 16.90
C ALA A 108 11.50 -2.17 16.81
N GLY A 109 12.03 -2.90 17.80
CA GLY A 109 13.40 -3.42 17.79
C GLY A 109 13.58 -4.75 17.04
N ALA A 110 12.51 -5.35 16.52
CA ALA A 110 12.59 -6.64 15.84
C ALA A 110 13.33 -6.52 14.50
N THR A 111 14.21 -7.49 14.23
CA THR A 111 14.90 -7.64 12.94
C THR A 111 14.18 -8.60 12.00
N ASP A 112 13.25 -9.39 12.53
CA ASP A 112 12.51 -10.42 11.83
C ASP A 112 11.06 -10.39 12.26
N ILE A 113 10.17 -10.53 11.28
CA ILE A 113 8.74 -10.78 11.51
C ILE A 113 8.48 -12.25 11.30
N THR A 114 7.83 -12.88 12.28
CA THR A 114 7.52 -14.31 12.26
C THR A 114 6.02 -14.54 12.24
N GLY A 115 5.61 -15.72 11.83
CA GLY A 115 4.19 -16.04 11.74
C GLY A 115 3.87 -17.30 10.97
N GLN A 116 2.63 -17.36 10.50
CA GLN A 116 2.06 -18.42 9.67
C GLN A 116 1.45 -17.86 8.38
N ALA A 117 1.51 -18.66 7.33
CA ALA A 117 0.89 -18.41 6.03
C ALA A 117 0.69 -19.77 5.33
N PRO A 118 -0.06 -19.85 4.23
CA PRO A 118 -0.11 -21.08 3.44
C PRO A 118 1.30 -21.54 3.06
N PRO A 119 1.59 -22.85 2.96
CA PRO A 119 2.93 -23.34 2.68
C PRO A 119 3.49 -22.77 1.39
N ASN A 120 4.81 -22.56 1.34
CA ASN A 120 5.50 -22.21 0.10
C ASN A 120 5.00 -20.91 -0.55
N THR A 121 4.52 -19.96 0.24
CA THR A 121 3.93 -18.70 -0.22
C THR A 121 4.98 -17.60 -0.23
N PRO A 122 5.17 -16.85 -1.33
CA PRO A 122 6.01 -15.66 -1.33
C PRO A 122 5.34 -14.53 -0.54
N LEU A 123 6.07 -13.92 0.39
CA LEU A 123 5.55 -12.95 1.36
C LEU A 123 6.25 -11.61 1.21
N ALA A 124 5.49 -10.54 1.43
CA ALA A 124 6.01 -9.20 1.65
C ALA A 124 5.45 -8.64 2.96
N VAL A 125 6.32 -7.99 3.74
CA VAL A 125 5.94 -7.19 4.90
C VAL A 125 6.05 -5.73 4.51
N LEU A 126 4.95 -4.99 4.67
CA LEU A 126 4.85 -3.58 4.26
C LEU A 126 4.41 -2.71 5.43
N ASP A 127 4.89 -1.47 5.50
CA ASP A 127 4.31 -0.43 6.35
C ASP A 127 3.06 0.14 5.66
N ILE A 128 1.90 -0.17 6.22
CA ILE A 128 0.61 0.24 5.64
C ILE A 128 0.12 1.58 6.20
N THR A 129 0.82 2.13 7.19
CA THR A 129 0.59 3.50 7.66
C THR A 129 1.15 4.51 6.64
N TYR A 130 2.28 4.19 5.99
CA TYR A 130 2.96 5.07 5.03
C TYR A 130 3.06 4.48 3.62
N ASN A 131 1.98 4.56 2.84
CA ASN A 131 1.94 4.23 1.40
C ASN A 131 2.36 2.79 1.01
N GLY A 132 2.47 1.86 1.95
CA GLY A 132 2.87 0.48 1.64
C GLY A 132 4.37 0.36 1.38
N ALA A 133 5.22 1.04 2.15
CA ALA A 133 6.67 0.88 2.01
C ALA A 133 7.08 -0.57 2.34
N VAL A 134 7.81 -1.23 1.43
CA VAL A 134 8.27 -2.62 1.66
C VAL A 134 9.37 -2.63 2.71
N LEU A 135 9.14 -3.37 3.80
CA LEU A 135 10.07 -3.51 4.92
C LEU A 135 10.92 -4.78 4.80
N GLY A 136 10.37 -5.81 4.16
CA GLY A 136 11.02 -7.10 3.98
C GLY A 136 10.28 -8.02 3.01
N LEU A 137 11.01 -8.96 2.44
CA LEU A 137 10.50 -10.01 1.55
C LEU A 137 10.96 -11.36 2.07
N GLY A 138 10.12 -12.38 1.92
CA GLY A 138 10.48 -13.74 2.29
C GLY A 138 9.49 -14.75 1.78
N ARG A 139 9.46 -15.91 2.42
CA ARG A 139 8.61 -17.03 2.01
C ARG A 139 8.28 -17.90 3.21
N SER A 140 7.09 -18.46 3.24
CA SER A 140 6.75 -19.52 4.20
C SER A 140 7.35 -20.86 3.80
N ASP A 141 7.68 -21.67 4.79
CA ASP A 141 8.20 -23.02 4.60
C ASP A 141 7.09 -24.04 4.28
N ASP A 142 7.46 -25.32 4.20
CA ASP A 142 6.54 -26.42 3.91
C ASP A 142 5.48 -26.63 5.01
N SER A 143 5.73 -26.15 6.23
CA SER A 143 4.79 -26.18 7.34
C SER A 143 3.91 -24.93 7.42
N GLY A 144 4.19 -23.92 6.58
CA GLY A 144 3.50 -22.63 6.60
C GLY A 144 4.09 -21.63 7.60
N ARG A 145 5.17 -21.95 8.32
CA ARG A 145 5.86 -20.98 9.18
C ARG A 145 6.75 -20.06 8.34
N PHE A 146 6.92 -18.82 8.77
CA PHE A 146 7.83 -17.88 8.13
C PHE A 146 8.66 -17.09 9.14
N SER A 147 9.82 -16.61 8.67
CA SER A 147 10.64 -15.59 9.31
C SER A 147 11.14 -14.66 8.21
N VAL A 148 10.64 -13.43 8.18
CA VAL A 148 10.97 -12.43 7.16
C VAL A 148 11.90 -11.39 7.79
N PRO A 149 13.14 -11.23 7.28
CA PRO A 149 14.01 -10.16 7.75
C PRO A 149 13.43 -8.81 7.34
N VAL A 150 13.40 -7.87 8.27
CA VAL A 150 12.83 -6.54 8.08
C VAL A 150 13.78 -5.45 8.53
N THR A 151 13.55 -4.25 8.00
CA THR A 151 14.22 -3.03 8.45
C THR A 151 13.20 -1.90 8.57
N GLY A 152 13.50 -0.92 9.43
CA GLY A 152 12.69 0.30 9.52
C GLY A 152 11.31 0.10 10.16
N LEU A 153 11.18 -0.81 11.14
CA LEU A 153 9.99 -0.83 11.99
C LEU A 153 9.93 0.43 12.84
N ILE A 154 8.75 1.03 12.90
CA ILE A 154 8.50 2.27 13.65
C ILE A 154 7.35 2.00 14.62
N GLU A 155 7.58 2.29 15.90
CA GLU A 155 6.56 2.18 16.94
C GLU A 155 5.29 2.96 16.56
N GLY A 156 4.12 2.34 16.77
CA GLY A 156 2.82 2.93 16.47
C GLY A 156 2.40 2.79 15.00
N ASN A 157 3.31 2.42 14.10
CA ASN A 157 2.92 2.08 12.72
C ASN A 157 2.26 0.71 12.67
N ARG A 158 1.46 0.49 11.64
CA ARG A 158 0.87 -0.81 11.33
C ARG A 158 1.61 -1.43 10.16
N ILE A 159 1.98 -2.69 10.32
CA ILE A 159 2.51 -3.51 9.23
C ILE A 159 1.42 -4.40 8.65
N GLY A 160 1.53 -4.70 7.36
CA GLY A 160 0.68 -5.62 6.65
C GLY A 160 1.49 -6.74 6.02
N LEU A 161 0.94 -7.96 6.09
CA LEU A 161 1.48 -9.15 5.43
C LEU A 161 0.72 -9.36 4.12
N GLY A 162 1.44 -9.28 3.01
CA GLY A 162 0.92 -9.47 1.66
C GLY A 162 1.66 -10.57 0.91
N ILE A 163 1.23 -10.83 -0.33
CA ILE A 163 1.95 -11.70 -1.26
C ILE A 163 3.07 -10.90 -1.90
N GLY A 164 4.30 -11.38 -1.77
CA GLY A 164 5.48 -10.66 -2.24
C GLY A 164 5.73 -10.75 -3.73
N GLU A 165 5.21 -11.78 -4.39
CA GLU A 165 5.38 -12.01 -5.82
C GLU A 165 4.15 -12.70 -6.40
N LEU A 166 3.65 -12.17 -7.51
CA LEU A 166 2.63 -12.83 -8.31
C LEU A 166 3.26 -13.88 -9.22
N ALA A 167 2.64 -15.04 -9.34
CA ALA A 167 3.08 -16.02 -10.32
C ALA A 167 2.97 -15.45 -11.75
N PRO A 168 3.84 -15.86 -12.70
CA PRO A 168 3.78 -15.38 -14.06
C PRO A 168 2.41 -15.57 -14.70
N GLY A 169 1.80 -14.48 -15.17
CA GLY A 169 0.47 -14.50 -15.80
C GLY A 169 -0.72 -14.48 -14.83
N GLN A 170 -0.48 -14.41 -13.53
CA GLN A 170 -1.54 -14.25 -12.51
C GLN A 170 -1.85 -12.77 -12.28
N THR A 171 -3.15 -12.44 -12.11
CA THR A 171 -3.57 -11.08 -11.74
C THR A 171 -3.68 -10.92 -10.22
N ILE A 172 -3.71 -9.67 -9.76
CA ILE A 172 -3.89 -9.35 -8.33
C ILE A 172 -5.23 -9.90 -7.83
N GLU A 173 -6.28 -9.82 -8.64
CA GLU A 173 -7.62 -10.30 -8.30
C GLU A 173 -7.64 -11.81 -8.12
N GLN A 174 -7.03 -12.56 -9.04
CA GLN A 174 -6.93 -14.02 -8.95
C GLN A 174 -6.13 -14.46 -7.72
N MET A 175 -5.04 -13.73 -7.42
CA MET A 175 -4.28 -13.93 -6.19
C MET A 175 -5.12 -13.65 -4.95
N ALA A 176 -5.86 -12.53 -4.93
CA ALA A 176 -6.72 -12.17 -3.82
C ALA A 176 -7.79 -13.24 -3.59
N GLU A 177 -8.50 -13.67 -4.63
CA GLU A 177 -9.52 -14.74 -4.55
C GLU A 177 -8.95 -16.06 -4.05
N PHE A 178 -7.76 -16.46 -4.54
CA PHE A 178 -7.11 -17.69 -4.12
C PHE A 178 -6.74 -17.70 -2.62
N TYR A 179 -6.19 -16.58 -2.13
CA TYR A 179 -5.74 -16.49 -0.74
C TYR A 179 -6.80 -15.96 0.23
N PHE A 180 -7.94 -15.46 -0.26
CA PHE A 180 -9.02 -14.92 0.58
C PHE A 180 -9.51 -15.90 1.66
N PRO A 181 -9.69 -17.21 1.39
CA PRO A 181 -10.07 -18.18 2.43
C PRO A 181 -9.01 -18.35 3.52
N TYR A 182 -7.75 -18.04 3.25
CA TYR A 182 -6.63 -18.17 4.18
C TYR A 182 -6.38 -16.89 5.00
N ARG A 183 -7.22 -15.86 4.86
CA ARG A 183 -7.02 -14.58 5.54
C ARG A 183 -6.97 -14.72 7.07
N GLY A 184 -6.10 -13.94 7.69
CA GLY A 184 -5.98 -13.80 9.13
C GLY A 184 -7.04 -12.90 9.75
N GLU A 185 -7.02 -12.80 11.08
CA GLU A 185 -7.94 -11.96 11.83
C GLU A 185 -7.73 -10.47 11.54
N GLY A 186 -6.48 -10.06 11.26
CA GLY A 186 -6.12 -8.69 10.91
C GLY A 186 -6.24 -8.40 9.40
N PHE A 187 -6.97 -9.20 8.63
CA PHE A 187 -7.21 -8.96 7.21
C PHE A 187 -7.69 -7.53 6.95
N MET A 188 -7.08 -6.86 5.98
CA MET A 188 -7.40 -5.48 5.67
C MET A 188 -7.25 -5.19 4.17
N ASN A 189 -8.29 -4.62 3.57
CA ASN A 189 -8.19 -4.00 2.26
C ASN A 189 -7.99 -2.49 2.44
N VAL A 190 -6.78 -2.00 2.19
CA VAL A 190 -6.43 -0.59 2.34
C VAL A 190 -6.60 0.08 0.98
N PRO A 191 -7.49 1.08 0.84
CA PRO A 191 -7.71 1.77 -0.42
C PRO A 191 -6.40 2.30 -1.02
N ASN A 192 -6.21 2.10 -2.33
CA ASN A 192 -5.02 2.49 -3.10
C ASN A 192 -3.70 1.80 -2.73
N LEU A 193 -3.62 1.06 -1.62
CA LEU A 193 -2.44 0.29 -1.22
C LEU A 193 -2.60 -1.20 -1.56
N GLY A 194 -3.80 -1.76 -1.39
CA GLY A 194 -4.10 -3.14 -1.72
C GLY A 194 -4.57 -3.97 -0.53
N ILE A 195 -4.53 -5.29 -0.72
CA ILE A 195 -5.05 -6.27 0.23
C ILE A 195 -3.89 -6.86 1.05
N TYR A 196 -4.08 -6.86 2.37
CA TYR A 196 -3.18 -7.46 3.34
C TYR A 196 -3.91 -8.59 4.07
N PHE A 197 -3.30 -9.77 4.06
CA PHE A 197 -3.92 -10.97 4.57
C PHE A 197 -3.88 -11.06 6.10
N ASP A 198 -2.97 -10.34 6.72
CA ASP A 198 -2.98 -10.05 8.14
C ASP A 198 -2.27 -8.71 8.43
N THR A 199 -2.57 -8.09 9.57
CA THR A 199 -1.95 -6.83 9.97
C THR A 199 -1.67 -6.79 11.48
N ALA A 200 -0.57 -6.15 11.86
CA ALA A 200 -0.17 -6.02 13.26
C ALA A 200 0.31 -4.60 13.57
N LEU A 201 0.02 -4.12 14.77
CA LEU A 201 0.57 -2.86 15.28
C LEU A 201 1.99 -3.11 15.80
N VAL A 202 2.91 -2.22 15.44
CA VAL A 202 4.26 -2.22 16.01
C VAL A 202 4.20 -1.57 17.39
N THR A 203 4.60 -2.32 18.41
CA THR A 203 4.70 -1.91 19.80
C THR A 203 6.14 -1.51 20.14
N PRO A 204 6.37 -0.74 21.21
CA PRO A 204 7.73 -0.48 21.71
C PRO A 204 8.48 -1.78 22.02
#